data_AF-A0A353ETK0-F1
#
_entry.id   AF-A0A353ETK0-F1
#
_cell.length_a   1.000
_cell.length_b   1.000
_cell.length_c   1.000
_cell.angle_alpha   90.00
_cell.angle_beta   90.00
_cell.angle_gamma   90.00
#
_symmetry.space_group_name_H-M   'P 1'
#
loop_
_entity.id
_entity.type
_entity.pdbx_description
1 polymer ?
#
loop_
_entity_poly.entity_id
_entity_poly.type
_entity_poly.pdbx_seq_one_letter_code
_entity_poly.pdbx_strand_id
1 'polypeptide(L)' 'MTPKDLREKTDTELKKLKAEWKTELFHLKVKKVTGQLEKTHRIREVKKDLARLLTIEQQKA' A
#
# COMPACT_ATOMS: atom_id res chain seq x y z
N MET A 1 -0.96 6.84 -5.68
CA MET A 1 -0.11 7.65 -4.78
C MET A 1 1.14 8.10 -5.54
N THR A 2 1.54 9.38 -5.50
CA THR A 2 2.85 9.79 -6.02
C THR A 2 3.91 9.76 -4.90
N PRO A 3 5.21 9.61 -5.22
CA PRO A 3 6.28 9.59 -4.21
C PRO A 3 6.42 10.90 -3.43
N LYS A 4 5.98 12.03 -3.99
CA LYS A 4 6.00 13.34 -3.31
C LYS A 4 4.99 13.37 -2.17
N ASP A 5 3.76 12.90 -2.42
CA ASP A 5 2.68 12.83 -1.43
C ASP A 5 3.05 11.98 -0.20
N LEU A 6 3.92 10.98 -0.37
CA LEU A 6 4.38 10.13 0.72
C LEU A 6 5.52 10.75 1.53
N ARG A 7 6.30 11.67 0.94
CA ARG A 7 7.37 12.36 1.65
C ARG A 7 6.85 13.48 2.55
N GLU A 8 5.78 14.15 2.12
CA GLU A 8 5.12 15.23 2.86
C GLU A 8 4.37 14.72 4.10
N LYS A 9 4.06 13.42 4.17
CA LYS A 9 3.38 12.80 5.31
C LYS A 9 4.31 12.59 6.50
N THR A 10 3.71 12.70 7.69
CA THR A 10 4.38 12.42 8.96
C THR A 10 4.55 10.92 9.19
N ASP A 11 5.52 10.53 10.03
CA ASP A 11 5.82 9.11 10.27
C ASP A 11 4.64 8.34 10.90
N THR A 12 3.79 9.03 11.65
CA THR A 12 2.57 8.45 12.22
C THR A 12 1.53 8.16 11.15
N GLU A 13 1.36 9.06 10.17
CA GLU A 13 0.48 8.86 9.01
C GLU A 13 1.00 7.77 8.08
N LEU A 14 2.31 7.68 7.89
CA LEU A 14 2.93 6.61 7.10
C LEU A 14 2.68 5.24 7.74
N LYS A 15 2.81 5.12 9.07
CA LYS A 15 2.48 3.88 9.80
C LYS A 15 1.00 3.50 9.65
N LYS A 16 0.08 4.48 9.69
CA LYS A 16 -1.36 4.25 9.46
C LYS A 16 -1.63 3.75 8.05
N LEU A 17 -1.11 4.44 7.02
CA LEU A 17 -1.26 4.04 5.62
C LEU A 17 -0.69 2.65 5.34
N LYS A 18 0.44 2.31 5.95
CA LYS A 18 1.05 0.97 5.87
C LYS A 18 0.12 -0.11 6.42
N ALA A 19 -0.56 0.15 7.52
CA ALA A 19 -1.54 -0.78 8.09
C ALA A 19 -2.76 -0.92 7.18
N GLU A 20 -3.30 0.21 6.69
CA GLU A 20 -4.44 0.22 5.75
C GLU A 20 -4.15 -0.58 4.48
N TRP A 21 -3.00 -0.34 3.84
CA TRP A 21 -2.62 -1.05 2.62
C TRP A 21 -2.36 -2.54 2.84
N LYS A 22 -1.86 -2.94 4.01
CA LYS A 22 -1.74 -4.37 4.36
C LYS A 22 -3.12 -5.02 4.46
N THR A 23 -4.07 -4.37 5.10
CA THR A 23 -5.46 -4.85 5.22
C THR A 23 -6.14 -4.91 3.86
N GLU A 24 -6.01 -3.87 3.03
CA GLU A 24 -6.53 -3.84 1.67
C GLU A 24 -5.94 -4.99 0.84
N LEU A 25 -4.63 -5.21 0.93
CA LEU A 25 -3.95 -6.29 0.21
C LEU A 25 -4.39 -7.68 0.69
N PHE A 26 -4.71 -7.85 1.98
CA PHE A 26 -5.32 -9.07 2.50
C PHE A 26 -6.72 -9.29 1.92
N HIS A 27 -7.59 -8.27 1.94
CA HIS A 27 -8.92 -8.36 1.33
C HIS A 27 -8.86 -8.66 -0.17
N LEU A 28 -7.92 -8.04 -0.90
CA LEU A 28 -7.74 -8.31 -2.33
C LEU A 28 -7.22 -9.73 -2.59
N LYS A 29 -6.38 -10.30 -1.71
CA LYS A 29 -5.97 -11.70 -1.80
C LYS A 29 -7.14 -12.64 -1.56
N VAL A 30 -7.98 -12.37 -0.56
CA VAL A 30 -9.19 -13.17 -0.29
C VAL A 30 -10.12 -13.12 -1.51
N LYS A 31 -10.41 -11.92 -2.04
CA LYS A 31 -11.21 -11.74 -3.26
C LYS A 31 -10.61 -12.45 -4.48
N LYS A 32 -9.28 -12.49 -4.59
CA LYS A 32 -8.58 -13.24 -5.64
C LYS A 32 -8.84 -14.75 -5.52
N VAL A 33 -8.76 -15.28 -4.31
CA VAL A 33 -8.98 -16.71 -4.03
C VAL A 33 -10.43 -17.10 -4.23
N THR A 34 -11.39 -16.23 -3.85
CA THR A 34 -12.82 -16.48 -4.05
C THR A 34 -13.29 -16.28 -5.49
N GLY A 35 -12.41 -15.86 -6.41
CA GLY A 35 -12.75 -15.61 -7.82
C GLY A 35 -13.59 -14.34 -8.07
N GLN A 36 -13.85 -13.53 -7.03
CA GLN A 36 -14.66 -12.30 -7.11
C GLN A 36 -13.80 -11.04 -7.33
N LEU A 37 -12.55 -11.20 -7.77
CA LEU A 37 -11.65 -10.07 -7.97
C LEU A 37 -11.87 -9.42 -9.34
N GLU A 38 -12.73 -8.40 -9.36
CA GLU A 38 -13.01 -7.61 -10.56
C GLU A 38 -11.80 -6.78 -11.02
N LYS A 39 -11.02 -6.22 -10.08
CA LYS A 39 -9.89 -5.30 -10.36
C LYS A 39 -8.55 -5.94 -10.03
N THR A 40 -8.04 -6.77 -10.95
CA THR A 40 -6.74 -7.47 -10.80
C THR A 40 -5.54 -6.51 -10.72
N HIS A 41 -5.60 -5.36 -11.41
CA HIS A 41 -4.56 -4.32 -11.38
C HIS A 41 -4.35 -3.72 -10.00
N ARG A 42 -5.40 -3.70 -9.16
CA ARG A 42 -5.37 -3.07 -7.84
C ARG A 42 -4.35 -3.74 -6.91
N ILE A 43 -4.19 -5.06 -7.00
CA ILE A 43 -3.15 -5.79 -6.23
C ILE A 43 -1.75 -5.26 -6.56
N ARG A 44 -1.47 -4.98 -7.83
CA ARG A 44 -0.17 -4.48 -8.27
C ARG A 44 0.04 -3.04 -7.82
N GLU A 45 -0.99 -2.21 -7.85
CA GLU A 45 -0.95 -0.82 -7.35
C GLU A 45 -0.64 -0.78 -5.86
N VAL A 46 -1.42 -1.48 -5.03
CA VAL A 46 -1.24 -1.50 -3.57
C VAL A 46 0.14 -2.04 -3.20
N LYS A 47 0.66 -3.05 -3.92
CA LYS A 47 2.05 -3.52 -3.74
C LYS A 47 3.09 -2.44 -4.07
N LYS A 48 2.91 -1.70 -5.16
CA LYS A 48 3.83 -0.61 -5.55
C LYS A 48 3.79 0.54 -4.54
N ASP A 49 2.60 0.92 -4.10
CA ASP A 49 2.42 1.98 -3.12
C ASP A 49 3.06 1.59 -1.77
N LEU A 50 2.84 0.35 -1.30
CA LEU A 50 3.51 -0.17 -0.11
C LEU A 50 5.05 -0.18 -0.25
N ALA A 51 5.57 -0.60 -1.41
CA ALA A 51 7.01 -0.59 -1.66
C ALA A 51 7.60 0.83 -1.62
N ARG A 52 6.91 1.82 -2.22
CA ARG A 52 7.32 3.24 -2.17
C ARG A 52 7.37 3.77 -0.74
N LEU A 53 6.38 3.42 0.08
CA LEU A 53 6.36 3.82 1.48
C LEU A 53 7.51 3.20 2.27
N LEU A 54 7.80 1.91 2.07
CA LEU A 54 8.95 1.25 2.71
C LEU A 54 10.27 1.92 2.30
N THR A 55 10.43 2.29 1.01
CA THR A 55 11.61 3.02 0.55
C THR A 55 11.74 4.38 1.23
N ILE A 56 10.64 5.12 1.41
CA ILE A 56 10.67 6.43 2.07
C ILE A 56 10.95 6.29 3.57
N GLU A 57 10.39 5.29 4.24
CA GLU A 57 10.72 4.95 5.63
C GLU A 57 12.23 4.69 5.77
N GLN A 58 12.81 3.91 4.84
CA GLN A 58 14.25 3.62 4.83
C GLN A 58 15.12 4.83 4.49
N GLN A 59 14.61 5.79 3.71
CA GLN A 59 15.33 7.04 3.39
C GLN A 59 15.30 8.07 4.52
N LYS A 60 14.30 7.99 5.42
CA LYS A 60 14.15 8.88 6.58
C LYS A 60 14.88 8.38 7.82
N ALA A 61 15.12 7.06 7.91
CA ALA A 61 15.92 6.41 8.95
C ALA A 61 17.42 6.65 8.72
#